data_AF-A0AAD5DDB2-F1
#
_entry.id   AF-A0AAD5DDB2-F1
#
_cell.length_a   1.000
_cell.length_b   1.000
_cell.length_c   1.000
_cell.angle_alpha   90.00
_cell.angle_beta   90.00
_cell.angle_gamma   90.00
#
_symmetry.space_group_name_H-M   'P 1'
#
loop_
_entity.id
_entity.type
_entity.pdbx_description
1 polymer ?
#
loop_
_entity_poly.entity_id
_entity_poly.type
_entity_poly.pdbx_seq_one_letter_code
_entity_poly.pdbx_strand_id
1 'polypeptide(L)'
;PTDPQVREGLLPSTYRTQLCDTYLEGRECPKRAACSRAHSLEELRVEAGIAAGVLPVGFKTLLCQTYVMNRFCPMGRACTMAHGVHEVRVLDSIRAGCVTPAYKTQRCSMHTMHGFCPQGLLCIYAHDYSELRREASVQQGNLNPKYKTTLCQAFAANGRQERSRRARTGMRGACLCVCTAVIRGICMHGDWCAFAHGVEDLRLHAAIRDHVLPATFRTRLCPDKLAKGTCPRGYSCHFAHSQEDKLPQLITKGTLCAVFKVRAGLGCECYLF
;
A
#
# COMPACT_ATOMS: atom_id res chain seq x y z
N PRO A 1 17.04 -0.56 2.93
CA PRO A 1 17.55 0.83 2.94
C PRO A 1 17.27 1.48 4.31
N THR A 2 18.35 1.81 5.00
CA THR A 2 18.50 1.91 6.46
C THR A 2 17.57 2.91 7.14
N ASP A 3 17.12 2.56 8.35
CA ASP A 3 16.42 3.47 9.26
C ASP A 3 17.25 4.77 9.39
N PRO A 4 16.64 5.98 9.28
CA PRO A 4 17.38 7.24 9.34
C PRO A 4 18.27 7.36 10.58
N GLN A 5 17.79 6.88 11.73
CA GLN A 5 18.56 6.90 12.97
C GLN A 5 19.76 5.95 12.91
N VAL A 6 19.65 4.83 12.20
CA VAL A 6 20.77 3.93 11.96
C VAL A 6 21.79 4.55 10.99
N ARG A 7 21.31 5.23 9.95
CA ARG A 7 22.18 5.92 8.98
C ARG A 7 22.96 7.08 9.62
N GLU A 8 22.32 7.78 10.55
CA GLU A 8 22.90 8.89 11.31
C GLU A 8 23.74 8.42 12.50
N GLY A 9 23.92 7.10 12.67
CA GLY A 9 24.74 6.50 13.72
C GLY A 9 24.11 6.53 15.12
N LEU A 10 22.86 7.00 15.25
CA LEU A 10 22.13 7.04 16.51
C LEU A 10 21.69 5.66 16.98
N LEU A 11 21.53 4.70 16.06
CA LEU A 11 21.17 3.32 16.34
C LEU A 11 22.13 2.34 15.64
N PRO A 12 22.37 1.15 16.22
CA PRO A 12 23.28 0.17 15.64
C PRO A 12 22.72 -0.41 14.34
N SER A 13 23.61 -0.87 13.46
CA SER A 13 23.24 -1.51 12.18
C SER A 13 22.32 -2.71 12.34
N THR A 14 22.45 -3.42 13.47
CA THR A 14 21.66 -4.59 13.89
C THR A 14 20.28 -4.25 14.48
N TYR A 15 19.95 -2.96 14.65
CA TYR A 15 18.64 -2.56 15.16
C TYR A 15 17.52 -3.08 14.26
N ARG A 16 16.54 -3.77 14.86
CA ARG A 16 15.36 -4.37 14.22
C ARG A 16 15.67 -5.27 13.02
N THR A 17 16.82 -5.93 13.00
CA THR A 17 17.16 -6.90 11.93
C THR A 17 16.57 -8.30 12.17
N GLN A 18 15.94 -8.52 13.31
CA GLN A 18 15.36 -9.80 13.74
C GLN A 18 14.06 -9.56 14.53
N LEU A 19 13.14 -10.53 14.50
CA LEU A 19 11.86 -10.47 15.24
C LEU A 19 12.06 -10.69 16.73
N CYS A 20 11.35 -9.97 17.58
CA CYS A 20 11.44 -10.10 19.03
C CYS A 20 10.84 -11.45 19.49
N ASP A 21 11.56 -12.18 20.34
CA ASP A 21 11.12 -13.51 20.79
C ASP A 21 9.80 -13.45 21.56
N THR A 22 9.61 -12.45 22.43
CA THR A 22 8.33 -12.26 23.15
C THR A 22 7.16 -11.96 22.20
N TYR A 23 7.44 -11.24 21.09
CA TYR A 23 6.44 -11.02 20.05
C TYR A 23 6.12 -12.30 19.27
N LEU A 24 7.12 -13.13 18.99
CA LEU A 24 6.94 -14.43 18.34
C LEU A 24 6.03 -15.35 19.17
N GLU A 25 6.16 -15.29 20.49
CA GLU A 25 5.30 -16.02 21.44
C GLU A 25 3.90 -15.42 21.61
N GLY A 26 3.60 -14.29 20.96
CA GLY A 26 2.30 -13.64 21.06
C GLY A 26 2.10 -12.78 22.31
N ARG A 27 3.16 -12.49 23.07
CA ARG A 27 3.10 -11.70 24.31
C ARG A 27 3.50 -10.24 24.10
N GLU A 28 3.08 -9.37 25.00
CA GLU A 28 3.56 -7.98 25.03
C GLU A 28 5.02 -7.93 25.48
N CYS A 29 5.87 -7.27 24.69
CA CYS A 29 7.27 -7.09 25.06
C CYS A 29 7.40 -6.03 26.17
N PRO A 30 8.10 -6.32 27.29
CA PRO A 30 8.28 -5.34 28.37
C PRO A 30 9.09 -4.12 27.92
N LYS A 31 9.95 -4.27 26.90
CA LYS A 31 10.76 -3.17 26.34
C LYS A 31 9.94 -2.23 25.44
N ARG A 32 8.74 -2.64 25.00
CA ARG A 32 7.84 -1.85 24.13
C ARG A 32 8.62 -1.17 22.99
N ALA A 33 8.42 0.13 22.77
CA ALA A 33 9.08 0.87 21.70
C ALA A 33 10.63 0.89 21.80
N ALA A 34 11.21 0.68 22.98
CA ALA A 34 12.66 0.65 23.20
C ALA A 34 13.31 -0.70 22.84
N CYS A 35 12.54 -1.69 22.40
CA CYS A 35 13.09 -2.98 22.00
C CYS A 35 13.94 -2.84 20.73
N SER A 36 15.16 -3.38 20.76
CA SER A 36 16.06 -3.43 19.60
C SER A 36 15.65 -4.46 18.55
N ARG A 37 14.62 -5.26 18.83
CA ARG A 37 14.05 -6.29 17.96
C ARG A 37 12.70 -5.83 17.41
N ALA A 38 12.34 -6.32 16.24
CA ALA A 38 11.09 -5.96 15.58
C ALA A 38 9.88 -6.69 16.19
N HIS A 39 8.79 -5.98 16.47
CA HIS A 39 7.51 -6.53 16.94
C HIS A 39 6.49 -6.69 15.81
N SER A 40 6.91 -6.59 14.55
CA SER A 40 6.09 -6.90 13.39
C SER A 40 6.96 -7.04 12.15
N LEU A 41 6.38 -7.49 11.04
CA LEU A 41 7.09 -7.54 9.76
C LEU A 41 7.38 -6.14 9.20
N GLU A 42 6.53 -5.16 9.51
CA GLU A 42 6.69 -3.76 9.15
C GLU A 42 7.86 -3.11 9.89
N GLU A 43 8.09 -3.49 11.15
CA GLU A 43 9.24 -3.04 11.94
C GLU A 43 10.55 -3.72 11.53
N LEU A 44 10.47 -4.91 10.91
CA LEU A 44 11.61 -5.76 10.59
C LEU A 44 12.40 -5.22 9.39
N ARG A 45 13.69 -4.95 9.61
CA ARG A 45 14.65 -4.59 8.56
C ARG A 45 15.18 -5.84 7.86
N VAL A 46 14.32 -6.49 7.07
CA VAL A 46 14.58 -7.79 6.41
C VAL A 46 15.92 -7.82 5.66
N GLU A 47 16.15 -6.88 4.75
CA GLU A 47 17.40 -6.85 3.94
C GLU A 47 18.66 -6.77 4.80
N ALA A 48 18.61 -6.01 5.91
CA ALA A 48 19.73 -5.90 6.83
C ALA A 48 19.91 -7.17 7.67
N GLY A 49 18.81 -7.85 8.03
CA GLY A 49 18.85 -9.17 8.68
C GLY A 49 19.44 -10.26 7.79
N ILE A 50 19.12 -10.24 6.49
CA ILE A 50 19.70 -11.16 5.50
C ILE A 50 21.19 -10.88 5.32
N ALA A 51 21.57 -9.61 5.13
CA ALA A 51 22.97 -9.21 4.98
C ALA A 51 23.82 -9.55 6.22
N ALA A 52 23.22 -9.49 7.41
CA ALA A 52 23.87 -9.88 8.67
C ALA A 52 23.84 -11.40 8.92
N GLY A 53 23.30 -12.20 8.00
CA GLY A 53 23.23 -13.67 8.10
C GLY A 53 22.22 -14.20 9.11
N VAL A 54 21.31 -13.36 9.63
CA VAL A 54 20.36 -13.79 10.66
C VAL A 54 19.00 -14.19 10.10
N LEU A 55 18.64 -13.67 8.93
CA LEU A 55 17.45 -14.09 8.20
C LEU A 55 17.87 -14.88 6.96
N PRO A 56 17.10 -15.91 6.57
CA PRO A 56 17.36 -16.62 5.33
C PRO A 56 17.11 -15.70 4.12
N VAL A 57 17.87 -15.87 3.05
CA VAL A 57 17.73 -15.08 1.80
C VAL A 57 16.29 -15.11 1.26
N GLY A 58 15.66 -16.28 1.31
CA GLY A 58 14.26 -16.50 0.91
C GLY A 58 13.21 -16.12 1.96
N PHE A 59 13.56 -15.36 3.01
CA PHE A 59 12.59 -14.94 4.01
C PHE A 59 11.40 -14.23 3.33
N LYS A 60 10.21 -14.78 3.54
CA LYS A 60 8.91 -14.32 3.03
C LYS A 60 8.83 -14.17 1.50
N THR A 61 9.62 -14.91 0.73
CA THR A 61 9.53 -14.89 -0.75
C THR A 61 8.48 -15.84 -1.31
N LEU A 62 8.00 -16.80 -0.53
CA LEU A 62 7.03 -17.80 -0.96
C LEU A 62 5.84 -17.86 -0.01
N LEU A 63 4.65 -18.10 -0.54
CA LEU A 63 3.44 -18.30 0.27
C LEU A 63 3.54 -19.62 1.05
N CYS A 64 3.18 -19.56 2.33
CA CYS A 64 3.09 -20.72 3.22
C CYS A 64 1.88 -21.57 2.81
N GLN A 65 2.14 -22.73 2.21
CA GLN A 65 1.07 -23.63 1.77
C GLN A 65 0.16 -24.08 2.93
N THR A 66 0.73 -24.42 4.09
CA THR A 66 -0.02 -24.81 5.28
C THR A 66 -1.00 -23.72 5.73
N TYR A 67 -0.54 -22.47 5.79
CA TYR A 67 -1.40 -21.35 6.16
C TYR A 67 -2.46 -21.07 5.10
N VAL A 68 -2.10 -21.13 3.82
CA VAL A 68 -3.04 -20.90 2.72
C VAL A 68 -4.18 -21.91 2.75
N MET A 69 -3.87 -23.19 3.00
CA MET A 69 -4.86 -24.26 3.02
C MET A 69 -5.70 -24.27 4.30
N ASN A 70 -5.05 -24.12 5.47
CA ASN A 70 -5.69 -24.37 6.76
C ASN A 70 -6.09 -23.09 7.51
N ARG A 71 -5.67 -21.90 7.00
CA ARG A 71 -5.71 -20.61 7.73
C ARG A 71 -4.99 -20.64 9.08
N PHE A 72 -4.16 -21.65 9.29
CA PHE A 72 -3.38 -21.86 10.50
C PHE A 72 -2.01 -22.38 10.11
N CYS A 73 -0.98 -21.87 10.79
CA CYS A 73 0.39 -22.31 10.63
C CYS A 73 0.97 -22.57 12.02
N PRO A 74 1.50 -23.78 12.29
CA PRO A 74 2.08 -24.11 13.60
C PRO A 74 3.30 -23.25 13.93
N MET A 75 3.98 -22.70 12.91
CA MET A 75 5.10 -21.77 13.11
C MET A 75 4.65 -20.35 13.49
N GLY A 76 3.36 -20.03 13.36
CA GLY A 76 2.82 -18.72 13.72
C GLY A 76 3.62 -17.55 13.15
N ARG A 77 3.95 -16.57 14.00
CA ARG A 77 4.72 -15.38 13.63
C ARG A 77 6.18 -15.66 13.26
N ALA A 78 6.71 -16.83 13.61
CA ALA A 78 8.07 -17.26 13.27
C ALA A 78 8.16 -17.91 11.88
N CYS A 79 7.04 -18.12 11.19
CA CYS A 79 7.06 -18.70 9.85
C CYS A 79 7.88 -17.83 8.89
N THR A 80 8.90 -18.42 8.27
CA THR A 80 9.73 -17.74 7.26
C THR A 80 9.02 -17.64 5.90
N MET A 81 7.89 -18.32 5.73
CA MET A 81 7.03 -18.27 4.54
C MET A 81 5.91 -17.26 4.75
N ALA A 82 5.43 -16.64 3.68
CA ALA A 82 4.41 -15.60 3.69
C ALA A 82 3.00 -16.19 3.93
N HIS A 83 2.28 -15.72 4.94
CA HIS A 83 0.91 -16.13 5.24
C HIS A 83 -0.14 -15.42 4.37
N GLY A 84 0.26 -14.39 3.63
CA GLY A 84 -0.58 -13.74 2.65
C GLY A 84 0.24 -12.91 1.69
N VAL A 85 -0.41 -12.42 0.64
CA VAL A 85 0.21 -11.59 -0.40
C VAL A 85 0.92 -10.35 0.15
N HIS A 86 0.43 -9.80 1.27
CA HIS A 86 1.03 -8.65 1.95
C HIS A 86 2.38 -8.96 2.62
N GLU A 87 2.63 -10.23 2.97
CA GLU A 87 3.93 -10.63 3.52
C GLU A 87 4.92 -11.02 2.41
N VAL A 88 4.45 -11.29 1.18
CA VAL A 88 5.32 -11.77 0.10
C VAL A 88 6.26 -10.64 -0.35
N ARG A 89 7.57 -10.93 -0.35
CA ARG A 89 8.58 -10.09 -1.00
C ARG A 89 8.58 -10.30 -2.51
N VAL A 90 7.53 -9.81 -3.18
CA VAL A 90 7.22 -10.15 -4.58
C VAL A 90 8.40 -9.93 -5.53
N LEU A 91 9.13 -8.83 -5.41
CA LEU A 91 10.27 -8.54 -6.30
C LEU A 91 11.42 -9.53 -6.08
N ASP A 92 11.66 -9.95 -4.86
CA ASP A 92 12.63 -11.01 -4.54
C ASP A 92 12.16 -12.36 -5.06
N SER A 93 10.87 -12.67 -4.93
CA SER A 93 10.26 -13.86 -5.50
C SER A 93 10.41 -13.92 -7.02
N ILE A 94 10.25 -12.79 -7.72
CA ILE A 94 10.45 -12.70 -9.17
C ILE A 94 11.93 -12.90 -9.51
N ARG A 95 12.83 -12.21 -8.81
CA ARG A 95 14.29 -12.35 -9.02
C ARG A 95 14.78 -13.78 -8.78
N ALA A 96 14.19 -14.47 -7.81
CA ALA A 96 14.46 -15.87 -7.52
C ALA A 96 13.75 -16.86 -8.47
N GLY A 97 12.96 -16.38 -9.44
CA GLY A 97 12.22 -17.22 -10.39
C GLY A 97 11.02 -17.96 -9.79
N CYS A 98 10.65 -17.66 -8.54
CA CYS A 98 9.55 -18.32 -7.84
C CYS A 98 8.16 -17.87 -8.31
N VAL A 99 8.04 -16.65 -8.82
CA VAL A 99 6.81 -16.12 -9.39
C VAL A 99 7.10 -15.37 -10.69
N THR A 100 6.13 -15.31 -11.58
CA THR A 100 6.31 -14.67 -12.88
C THR A 100 6.33 -13.14 -12.75
N PRO A 101 7.00 -12.41 -13.68
CA PRO A 101 6.93 -10.96 -13.73
C PRO A 101 5.52 -10.39 -13.94
N ALA A 102 4.55 -11.22 -14.36
CA ALA A 102 3.14 -10.88 -14.50
C ALA A 102 2.32 -11.10 -13.21
N TYR A 103 2.95 -11.58 -12.12
CA TYR A 103 2.25 -11.81 -10.85
C TYR A 103 1.58 -10.52 -10.36
N LYS A 104 0.27 -10.63 -10.12
CA LYS A 104 -0.65 -9.61 -9.64
C LYS A 104 -0.61 -8.31 -10.45
N THR A 105 -0.26 -8.35 -11.74
CA THR A 105 -0.30 -7.15 -12.62
C THR A 105 -1.66 -6.95 -13.28
N GLN A 106 -2.52 -7.96 -13.26
CA GLN A 106 -3.87 -7.92 -13.80
C GLN A 106 -4.88 -8.37 -12.75
N ARG A 107 -6.13 -7.94 -12.89
CA ARG A 107 -7.22 -8.31 -11.99
C ARG A 107 -7.74 -9.71 -12.31
N CYS A 108 -8.12 -10.45 -11.28
CA CYS A 108 -8.74 -11.75 -11.42
C CYS A 108 -10.18 -11.58 -11.89
N SER A 109 -10.48 -12.01 -13.12
CA SER A 109 -11.84 -11.95 -13.69
C SER A 109 -12.84 -12.73 -12.83
N MET A 110 -12.46 -13.93 -12.36
CA MET A 110 -13.30 -14.81 -11.55
C MET A 110 -13.70 -14.15 -10.22
N HIS A 111 -12.72 -13.68 -9.45
CA HIS A 111 -12.97 -12.96 -8.20
C HIS A 111 -13.81 -11.69 -8.44
N THR A 112 -13.51 -10.98 -9.52
CA THR A 112 -14.19 -9.71 -9.84
C THR A 112 -15.66 -9.93 -10.22
N MET A 113 -15.98 -10.99 -10.96
CA MET A 113 -17.36 -11.28 -11.39
C MET A 113 -18.19 -11.97 -10.32
N HIS A 114 -17.60 -12.92 -9.59
CA HIS A 114 -18.34 -13.79 -8.67
C HIS A 114 -18.11 -13.47 -7.19
N GLY A 115 -17.15 -12.60 -6.86
CA GLY A 115 -16.73 -12.34 -5.48
C GLY A 115 -15.94 -13.49 -4.84
N PHE A 116 -15.59 -14.51 -5.63
CA PHE A 116 -14.86 -15.69 -5.19
C PHE A 116 -13.90 -16.14 -6.30
N CYS A 117 -12.76 -16.69 -5.91
CA CYS A 117 -11.81 -17.30 -6.82
C CYS A 117 -11.31 -18.62 -6.20
N PRO A 118 -11.39 -19.75 -6.92
CA PRO A 118 -11.03 -21.05 -6.39
C PRO A 118 -9.53 -21.17 -6.08
N GLN A 119 -8.69 -20.35 -6.73
CA GLN A 119 -7.26 -20.28 -6.44
C GLN A 119 -6.93 -19.49 -5.16
N GLY A 120 -7.89 -18.74 -4.60
CA GLY A 120 -7.70 -18.00 -3.34
C GLY A 120 -6.44 -17.14 -3.33
N LEU A 121 -5.64 -17.25 -2.26
CA LEU A 121 -4.38 -16.49 -2.11
C LEU A 121 -3.29 -16.90 -3.13
N LEU A 122 -3.39 -18.07 -3.76
CA LEU A 122 -2.45 -18.53 -4.78
C LEU A 122 -2.76 -17.96 -6.16
N CYS A 123 -3.88 -17.26 -6.33
CA CYS A 123 -4.23 -16.66 -7.60
C CYS A 123 -3.13 -15.69 -8.05
N ILE A 124 -2.61 -15.87 -9.26
CA ILE A 124 -1.59 -14.96 -9.83
C ILE A 124 -2.18 -13.61 -10.23
N TYR A 125 -3.51 -13.47 -10.22
CA TYR A 125 -4.21 -12.24 -10.54
C TYR A 125 -4.70 -11.56 -9.26
N ALA A 126 -4.75 -10.24 -9.28
CA ALA A 126 -5.16 -9.42 -8.14
C ALA A 126 -6.69 -9.52 -7.90
N HIS A 127 -7.09 -9.87 -6.69
CA HIS A 127 -8.49 -9.95 -6.29
C HIS A 127 -9.10 -8.57 -6.04
N ASP A 128 -8.29 -7.66 -5.51
CA ASP A 128 -8.62 -6.26 -5.32
C ASP A 128 -7.39 -5.37 -5.60
N TYR A 129 -7.54 -4.06 -5.43
CA TYR A 129 -6.50 -3.08 -5.76
C TYR A 129 -5.32 -3.07 -4.78
N SER A 130 -5.51 -3.58 -3.56
CA SER A 130 -4.43 -3.76 -2.60
C SER A 130 -3.45 -4.84 -3.04
N GLU A 131 -3.93 -5.84 -3.81
CA GLU A 131 -3.07 -6.87 -4.37
C GLU A 131 -2.45 -6.47 -5.72
N LEU A 132 -3.02 -5.47 -6.42
CA LEU A 132 -2.62 -5.12 -7.79
C LEU A 132 -1.30 -4.34 -7.83
N ARG A 133 -0.30 -4.90 -8.51
CA ARG A 133 0.96 -4.22 -8.83
C ARG A 133 0.77 -3.21 -9.96
N ARG A 134 0.26 -2.04 -9.58
CA ARG A 134 -0.16 -0.96 -10.49
C ARG A 134 0.96 -0.50 -11.42
N GLU A 135 2.18 -0.32 -10.92
CA GLU A 135 3.30 0.19 -11.73
C GLU A 135 3.69 -0.78 -12.84
N ALA A 136 3.85 -2.07 -12.50
CA ALA A 136 4.11 -3.12 -13.47
C ALA A 136 2.96 -3.25 -14.50
N SER A 137 1.72 -3.10 -14.05
CA SER A 137 0.54 -3.10 -14.93
C SER A 137 0.55 -1.94 -15.94
N VAL A 138 0.96 -0.73 -15.51
CA VAL A 138 1.13 0.44 -16.39
C VAL A 138 2.24 0.20 -17.42
N GLN A 139 3.40 -0.29 -16.99
CA GLN A 139 4.54 -0.55 -17.88
C GLN A 139 4.20 -1.60 -18.96
N GLN A 140 3.35 -2.57 -18.62
CA GLN A 140 2.88 -3.61 -19.54
C GLN A 140 1.70 -3.16 -20.42
N GLY A 141 1.24 -1.90 -20.30
CA GLY A 141 0.10 -1.38 -21.06
C GLY A 141 -1.27 -1.87 -20.58
N ASN A 142 -1.34 -2.59 -19.46
CA ASN A 142 -2.59 -3.11 -18.90
C ASN A 142 -3.41 -2.02 -18.17
N LEU A 143 -2.75 -0.94 -17.71
CA LEU A 143 -3.38 0.23 -17.11
C LEU A 143 -2.91 1.50 -17.79
N ASN A 144 -3.80 2.50 -17.85
CA ASN A 144 -3.43 3.84 -18.33
C ASN A 144 -2.36 4.46 -17.42
N PRO A 145 -1.28 5.07 -17.96
CA PRO A 145 -0.27 5.74 -17.15
C PRO A 145 -0.81 6.81 -16.19
N LYS A 146 -1.89 7.50 -16.57
CA LYS A 146 -2.61 8.51 -15.78
C LYS A 146 -3.63 7.93 -14.80
N TYR A 147 -3.72 6.60 -14.70
CA TYR A 147 -4.61 5.94 -13.75
C TYR A 147 -4.30 6.42 -12.32
N LYS A 148 -5.32 6.92 -11.63
CA LYS A 148 -5.31 7.49 -10.28
C LYS A 148 -4.22 8.55 -10.03
N THR A 149 -3.86 9.34 -11.03
CA THR A 149 -2.98 10.51 -10.85
C THR A 149 -3.75 11.78 -10.51
N THR A 150 -5.09 11.76 -10.58
CA THR A 150 -5.95 12.92 -10.35
C THR A 150 -7.06 12.62 -9.34
N LEU A 151 -7.42 13.64 -8.57
CA LEU A 151 -8.64 13.78 -7.75
C LEU A 151 -9.91 13.30 -8.48
N CYS A 152 -10.67 12.34 -7.95
CA CYS A 152 -12.04 12.11 -8.42
C CYS A 152 -12.90 13.31 -8.00
N GLN A 153 -13.35 14.13 -8.96
CA GLN A 153 -14.11 15.36 -8.68
C GLN A 153 -15.44 15.07 -7.97
N ALA A 154 -16.17 14.05 -8.44
CA ALA A 154 -17.41 13.56 -7.84
C ALA A 154 -17.24 13.18 -6.36
N PHE A 155 -16.18 12.43 -6.07
CA PHE A 155 -15.83 12.07 -4.70
C PHE A 155 -15.36 13.29 -3.90
N ALA A 156 -14.63 14.20 -4.57
CA ALA A 156 -14.03 15.34 -3.90
C ALA A 156 -15.06 16.35 -3.36
N ALA A 157 -16.23 16.41 -4.01
CA ALA A 157 -17.34 17.28 -3.63
C ALA A 157 -18.12 16.78 -2.40
N ASN A 158 -18.07 15.48 -2.05
CA ASN A 158 -19.09 14.85 -1.17
C ASN A 158 -18.56 13.94 -0.04
N GLY A 159 -17.24 13.87 0.19
CA GLY A 159 -16.60 12.66 0.75
C GLY A 159 -17.11 12.01 2.07
N ARG A 160 -16.89 10.67 2.08
CA ARG A 160 -16.92 9.54 3.08
C ARG A 160 -17.78 9.62 4.36
N GLN A 161 -18.41 8.53 4.85
CA GLN A 161 -18.45 7.09 4.49
C GLN A 161 -19.60 6.38 5.24
N GLU A 162 -20.15 5.31 4.68
CA GLU A 162 -20.27 4.05 5.43
C GLU A 162 -20.11 2.85 4.47
N ARG A 163 -19.35 1.85 4.91
CA ARG A 163 -19.07 0.60 4.18
C ARG A 163 -20.39 -0.16 3.94
N SER A 164 -21.10 0.13 2.86
CA SER A 164 -22.15 -0.78 2.39
C SER A 164 -21.60 -1.68 1.29
N ARG A 165 -21.33 -2.93 1.68
CA ARG A 165 -21.14 -4.05 0.77
C ARG A 165 -22.41 -4.21 -0.08
N ARG A 166 -22.44 -3.60 -1.26
CA ARG A 166 -23.11 -4.07 -2.50
C ARG A 166 -23.22 -2.90 -3.49
N ALA A 167 -22.38 -2.92 -4.52
CA ALA A 167 -22.73 -2.33 -5.81
C ALA A 167 -22.79 -3.47 -6.81
N ARG A 168 -24.01 -3.79 -7.27
CA ARG A 168 -24.24 -4.79 -8.31
C ARG A 168 -23.78 -4.24 -9.66
N THR A 169 -23.07 -5.11 -10.36
CA THR A 169 -23.09 -5.35 -11.81
C THR A 169 -22.98 -4.16 -12.76
N GLY A 170 -21.79 -4.06 -13.36
CA GLY A 170 -21.69 -4.05 -14.82
C GLY A 170 -21.44 -2.69 -15.46
N MET A 171 -20.17 -2.41 -15.80
CA MET A 171 -19.84 -1.89 -17.13
C MET A 171 -18.37 -2.09 -17.46
N ARG A 172 -18.13 -2.37 -18.74
CA ARG A 172 -16.91 -2.90 -19.35
C ARG A 172 -15.93 -1.79 -19.69
N GLY A 173 -14.64 -2.15 -19.73
CA GLY A 173 -13.63 -1.45 -20.53
C GLY A 173 -13.17 -0.11 -19.97
N ALA A 174 -11.94 0.25 -20.29
CA ALA A 174 -11.27 1.48 -19.86
C ALA A 174 -12.16 2.71 -20.10
N CYS A 175 -12.83 3.21 -19.05
CA CYS A 175 -13.65 4.40 -19.16
C CYS A 175 -12.80 5.64 -18.86
N LEU A 176 -12.53 6.40 -19.91
CA LEU A 176 -12.04 7.77 -19.91
C LEU A 176 -13.11 8.72 -19.34
N CYS A 177 -13.66 8.44 -18.15
CA CYS A 177 -14.88 9.10 -17.68
C CYS A 177 -14.63 10.39 -16.91
N VAL A 178 -15.36 11.45 -17.26
CA VAL A 178 -15.69 12.53 -16.32
C VAL A 178 -16.75 11.95 -15.38
N CYS A 179 -16.37 11.58 -14.16
CA CYS A 179 -17.28 10.98 -13.19
C CYS A 179 -18.29 12.05 -12.70
N THR A 180 -19.43 12.18 -13.36
CA THR A 180 -20.46 13.22 -13.06
C THR A 180 -21.57 12.74 -12.12
N ALA A 181 -21.74 11.43 -11.92
CA ALA A 181 -22.86 10.88 -11.16
C ALA A 181 -22.42 10.33 -9.80
N VAL A 182 -22.86 11.01 -8.74
CA VAL A 182 -22.74 10.59 -7.34
C VAL A 182 -24.14 10.36 -6.79
N ILE A 183 -24.39 9.18 -6.24
CA ILE A 183 -25.61 8.93 -5.46
C ILE A 183 -25.18 8.82 -3.99
N ARG A 184 -25.63 9.76 -3.15
CA ARG A 184 -25.40 9.74 -1.69
C ARG A 184 -23.92 9.60 -1.27
N GLY A 185 -23.01 10.31 -1.95
CA GLY A 185 -21.58 10.28 -1.63
C GLY A 185 -20.81 9.03 -2.10
N ILE A 186 -21.47 8.15 -2.88
CA ILE A 186 -20.86 6.94 -3.44
C ILE A 186 -20.51 7.20 -4.91
N CYS A 187 -19.25 7.00 -5.27
CA CYS A 187 -18.83 6.95 -6.66
C CYS A 187 -19.43 5.69 -7.31
N MET A 188 -20.19 5.86 -8.39
CA MET A 188 -20.80 4.73 -9.10
C MET A 188 -19.78 3.77 -9.74
N HIS A 189 -18.56 4.25 -9.99
CA HIS A 189 -17.46 3.38 -10.43
C HIS A 189 -16.79 2.63 -9.28
N GLY A 190 -17.09 2.99 -8.01
CA GLY A 190 -16.46 2.38 -6.84
C GLY A 190 -14.94 2.36 -6.96
N ASP A 191 -14.31 1.25 -6.57
CA ASP A 191 -12.84 1.13 -6.64
C ASP A 191 -12.28 1.17 -8.08
N TRP A 192 -13.16 1.05 -9.09
CA TRP A 192 -12.82 0.99 -10.51
C TRP A 192 -12.71 2.37 -11.14
N CYS A 193 -12.97 3.43 -10.37
CA CYS A 193 -12.76 4.78 -10.82
C CYS A 193 -11.31 4.96 -11.28
N ALA A 194 -11.12 5.58 -12.45
CA ALA A 194 -9.80 5.94 -12.97
C ALA A 194 -9.14 7.07 -12.15
N PHE A 195 -9.90 7.69 -11.26
CA PHE A 195 -9.48 8.80 -10.41
C PHE A 195 -9.37 8.34 -8.96
N ALA A 196 -8.53 9.03 -8.20
CA ALA A 196 -8.29 8.70 -6.81
C ALA A 196 -9.44 9.17 -5.92
N HIS A 197 -9.92 8.28 -5.04
CA HIS A 197 -10.94 8.58 -4.02
C HIS A 197 -10.33 9.07 -2.70
N GLY A 198 -9.25 9.85 -2.79
CA GLY A 198 -8.48 10.30 -1.63
C GLY A 198 -6.98 10.26 -1.92
N VAL A 199 -6.19 10.78 -0.99
CA VAL A 199 -4.73 10.81 -1.12
C VAL A 199 -4.10 9.43 -0.99
N GLU A 200 -4.76 8.54 -0.25
CA GLU A 200 -4.39 7.14 -0.06
C GLU A 200 -4.57 6.30 -1.33
N ASP A 201 -5.45 6.74 -2.23
CA ASP A 201 -5.71 6.09 -3.49
C ASP A 201 -5.00 6.77 -4.68
N LEU A 202 -4.40 7.94 -4.42
CA LEU A 202 -3.71 8.77 -5.40
C LEU A 202 -2.29 8.25 -5.62
N ARG A 203 -1.92 8.01 -6.88
CA ARG A 203 -0.54 7.78 -7.32
C ARG A 203 0.23 9.11 -7.32
N LEU A 204 0.42 9.63 -6.12
CA LEU A 204 0.92 10.98 -5.86
C LEU A 204 2.31 11.23 -6.47
N HIS A 205 3.22 10.24 -6.42
CA HIS A 205 4.52 10.33 -7.10
C HIS A 205 4.38 10.57 -8.60
N ALA A 206 3.54 9.77 -9.26
CA ALA A 206 3.32 9.89 -10.70
C ALA A 206 2.63 11.21 -11.04
N ALA A 207 1.64 11.62 -10.23
CA ALA A 207 0.96 12.90 -10.39
C ALA A 207 1.92 14.10 -10.33
N ILE A 208 2.95 14.06 -9.47
CA ILE A 208 3.90 15.16 -9.32
C ILE A 208 4.99 15.10 -10.38
N ARG A 209 5.52 13.90 -10.67
CA ARG A 209 6.51 13.68 -11.74
C ARG A 209 5.96 14.15 -13.09
N ASP A 210 4.69 13.87 -13.36
CA ASP A 210 4.04 14.20 -14.62
C ASP A 210 3.35 15.59 -14.57
N HIS A 211 3.67 16.41 -13.56
CA HIS A 211 3.20 17.79 -13.36
C HIS A 211 1.66 17.97 -13.30
N VAL A 212 0.92 16.90 -12.99
CA VAL A 212 -0.53 16.94 -12.72
C VAL A 212 -0.82 17.65 -11.40
N LEU A 213 0.05 17.46 -10.39
CA LEU A 213 -0.03 18.13 -9.10
C LEU A 213 1.31 18.81 -8.75
N PRO A 214 1.28 19.93 -8.02
CA PRO A 214 2.50 20.58 -7.57
C PRO A 214 3.19 19.75 -6.47
N ALA A 215 4.52 19.83 -6.39
CA ALA A 215 5.31 19.18 -5.34
C ALA A 215 4.99 19.69 -3.92
N THR A 216 4.24 20.78 -3.81
CA THR A 216 3.75 21.39 -2.57
C THR A 216 2.33 20.96 -2.20
N PHE A 217 1.73 20.01 -2.93
CA PHE A 217 0.40 19.49 -2.63
C PHE A 217 0.34 18.92 -1.21
N ARG A 218 -0.57 19.45 -0.38
CA ARG A 218 -0.85 19.05 1.00
C ARG A 218 0.36 19.03 1.95
N THR A 219 1.40 19.82 1.67
CA THR A 219 2.55 19.98 2.56
C THR A 219 2.27 20.95 3.72
N ARG A 220 1.21 21.75 3.61
CA ARG A 220 0.75 22.72 4.62
C ARG A 220 -0.70 22.45 5.02
N LEU A 221 -1.03 22.76 6.28
CA LEU A 221 -2.39 22.67 6.80
C LEU A 221 -3.30 23.72 6.14
N CYS A 222 -4.57 23.38 5.97
CA CYS A 222 -5.58 24.24 5.40
C CYS A 222 -6.05 25.26 6.44
N PRO A 223 -5.87 26.57 6.19
CA PRO A 223 -6.26 27.60 7.15
C PRO A 223 -7.77 27.61 7.40
N ASP A 224 -8.60 27.43 6.35
CA ASP A 224 -10.06 27.39 6.52
C ASP A 224 -10.52 26.21 7.37
N LYS A 225 -9.96 25.01 7.12
CA LYS A 225 -10.30 23.83 7.91
C LYS A 225 -9.90 23.99 9.37
N LEU A 226 -8.73 24.60 9.63
CA LEU A 226 -8.22 24.83 10.97
C LEU A 226 -9.04 25.89 11.72
N ALA A 227 -9.41 26.99 11.04
CA ALA A 227 -10.12 28.10 11.67
C ALA A 227 -11.63 27.86 11.81
N LYS A 228 -12.27 27.25 10.80
CA LYS A 228 -13.74 27.14 10.69
C LYS A 228 -14.25 25.72 10.88
N GLY A 229 -13.36 24.74 11.05
CA GLY A 229 -13.71 23.31 11.08
C GLY A 229 -14.16 22.74 9.73
N THR A 230 -14.35 23.58 8.71
CA THR A 230 -14.83 23.22 7.37
C THR A 230 -14.00 23.93 6.30
N CYS A 231 -13.88 23.32 5.12
CA CYS A 231 -13.14 23.90 4.00
C CYS A 231 -14.07 23.96 2.78
N PRO A 232 -14.26 25.13 2.15
CA PRO A 232 -15.15 25.27 1.00
C PRO A 232 -14.66 24.48 -0.23
N ARG A 233 -13.35 24.17 -0.27
CA ARG A 233 -12.75 23.33 -1.31
C ARG A 233 -12.93 21.83 -1.05
N GLY A 234 -13.48 21.42 0.09
CA GLY A 234 -13.69 20.01 0.40
C GLY A 234 -12.44 19.16 0.18
N TYR A 235 -12.60 18.00 -0.44
CA TYR A 235 -11.50 17.05 -0.65
C TYR A 235 -10.59 17.41 -1.83
N SER A 236 -10.98 18.37 -2.69
CA SER A 236 -10.10 18.90 -3.75
C SER A 236 -9.11 19.94 -3.22
N CYS A 237 -9.17 20.27 -1.92
CA CYS A 237 -8.22 21.17 -1.28
C CYS A 237 -6.77 20.68 -1.44
N HIS A 238 -5.91 21.56 -1.95
CA HIS A 238 -4.46 21.34 -2.05
C HIS A 238 -3.73 21.48 -0.70
N PHE A 239 -4.44 21.74 0.39
CA PHE A 239 -3.89 21.83 1.74
C PHE A 239 -4.40 20.66 2.58
N ALA A 240 -3.59 20.22 3.55
CA ALA A 240 -3.94 19.14 4.45
C ALA A 240 -5.03 19.57 5.45
N HIS A 241 -6.00 18.70 5.71
CA HIS A 241 -7.14 19.00 6.60
C HIS A 241 -6.92 18.56 8.05
N SER A 242 -5.87 17.79 8.31
CA SER A 242 -5.44 17.36 9.63
C SER A 242 -3.92 17.18 9.63
N GLN A 243 -3.34 17.02 10.81
CA GLN A 243 -1.92 16.68 10.93
C GLN A 243 -1.64 15.29 10.35
N GLU A 244 -2.65 14.40 10.36
CA GLU A 244 -2.60 13.14 9.65
C GLU A 244 -2.59 13.36 8.14
N ASP A 245 -3.43 14.20 7.55
CA ASP A 245 -3.44 14.39 6.09
C ASP A 245 -2.23 15.17 5.54
N LYS A 246 -1.36 15.67 6.41
CA LYS A 246 -0.19 16.49 6.05
C LYS A 246 0.94 15.65 5.47
N LEU A 247 1.40 16.04 4.29
CA LEU A 247 2.54 15.46 3.60
C LEU A 247 3.85 16.19 3.96
N PRO A 248 5.04 15.59 3.70
CA PRO A 248 6.33 16.22 3.97
C PRO A 248 6.53 17.49 3.17
N GLN A 249 7.46 18.35 3.60
CA GLN A 249 7.69 19.68 3.02
C GLN A 249 7.99 19.68 1.51
N LEU A 250 8.62 18.62 1.00
CA LEU A 250 8.81 18.41 -0.44
C LEU A 250 8.42 16.99 -0.79
N ILE A 251 7.64 16.83 -1.85
CA ILE A 251 7.25 15.52 -2.36
C ILE A 251 8.25 15.04 -3.42
N THR A 252 9.07 14.08 -3.06
CA THR A 252 10.04 13.39 -3.92
C THR A 252 9.85 11.88 -3.81
N LYS A 253 10.53 11.11 -4.69
CA LYS A 253 10.58 9.64 -4.60
C LYS A 253 10.99 9.16 -3.20
N GLY A 254 11.95 9.86 -2.57
CA GLY A 254 12.44 9.56 -1.22
C GLY A 254 11.50 9.97 -0.08
N THR A 255 10.87 11.14 -0.13
CA THR A 255 10.06 11.65 1.00
C THR A 255 8.70 10.97 1.13
N LEU A 256 8.07 10.58 0.02
CA LEU A 256 6.85 9.78 0.07
C LEU A 256 7.11 8.33 0.48
N CYS A 257 8.31 7.82 0.21
CA CYS A 257 8.76 6.53 0.72
C CYS A 257 8.84 6.49 2.25
N ALA A 258 9.17 7.61 2.89
CA ALA A 258 9.13 7.75 4.33
C ALA A 258 7.70 7.86 4.90
N VAL A 259 6.74 8.42 4.17
CA VAL A 259 5.37 8.65 4.66
C VAL A 259 4.42 7.48 4.44
N PHE A 260 4.45 6.84 3.27
CA PHE A 260 3.55 5.70 2.99
C PHE A 260 4.02 4.40 3.66
N LYS A 261 5.31 4.26 4.00
CA LYS A 261 5.80 3.16 4.87
C LYS A 261 5.17 3.16 6.26
N VAL A 262 4.80 4.33 6.79
CA VAL A 262 4.25 4.47 8.15
C VAL A 262 2.74 4.20 8.19
N ARG A 263 2.02 4.31 7.06
CA ARG A 263 0.54 4.28 7.05
C ARG A 263 -0.09 3.03 6.48
N ALA A 264 0.60 2.27 5.63
CA ALA A 264 -0.03 1.17 4.90
C ALA A 264 0.39 -0.23 5.33
N GLY A 265 1.41 -0.41 6.17
CA GLY A 265 1.97 -1.75 6.45
C GLY A 265 2.43 -2.52 5.20
N LEU A 266 2.46 -1.85 4.04
CA LEU A 266 2.83 -2.38 2.74
C LEU A 266 4.00 -1.51 2.27
N GLY A 267 5.12 -2.16 1.98
CA GLY A 267 6.35 -1.49 1.57
C GLY A 267 6.11 -0.56 0.39
N CYS A 268 6.63 0.67 0.47
CA CYS A 268 6.65 1.58 -0.67
C CYS A 268 7.50 0.92 -1.78
N GLU A 269 6.90 0.58 -2.92
CA GLU A 269 7.58 0.10 -4.13
C GLU A 269 8.45 1.19 -4.81
N CYS A 270 8.61 2.32 -4.12
CA CYS A 270 9.33 3.53 -4.51
C CYS A 270 10.85 3.35 -4.68
N TYR A 271 11.38 2.13 -4.57
CA TYR A 271 12.81 1.83 -4.66
C TYR A 271 13.23 1.01 -5.88
N LEU A 272 12.32 0.56 -6.74
CA LEU A 272 12.72 -0.22 -7.91
C LEU A 272 12.02 0.31 -9.17
N PHE A 273 12.87 0.91 -10.02
CA PHE A 273 12.65 1.68 -11.26
C PHE A 273 12.42 3.17 -11.05
#